data_AF-A0A522T4Q7-F1
#
_entry.id   AF-A0A522T4Q7-F1
#
_cell.length_a   1.000
_cell.length_b   1.000
_cell.length_c   1.000
_cell.angle_alpha   90.00
_cell.angle_beta   90.00
_cell.angle_gamma   90.00
#
_symmetry.space_group_name_H-M   'P 1'
#
loop_
_entity.id
_entity.type
_entity.pdbx_description
1 polymer ?
#
loop_
_entity_poly.entity_id
_entity_poly.type
_entity_poly.pdbx_seq_one_letter_code
_entity_poly.pdbx_strand_id
1 'polypeptide(L)'
;MVRLRAVGSWSTTLFIAAALSFGLARAQAPSVASNLTGQGIALQLGESLQSLQTAIGALDPSQLHVPTGEKQALTDGQASLMRNLTQAMPGLLQAFRAAPENLGAAFRLYQDADAVLAVAQRSAAVLPAKDDDDDGGVALRSATDELRQSLDQLGSWIEVHGSADYAAHHPSASTHLAVPRPSPAPPPATLVIQDANTTAKPVKKLPAKKKQPPVIPHR
;
A
#
# COMPACT_ATOMS: atom_id res chain seq x y z
N MET A 1 37.92 84.76 8.89
CA MET A 1 36.68 85.35 9.43
C MET A 1 35.64 84.22 9.57
N VAL A 2 35.31 83.82 10.80
CA VAL A 2 33.96 83.93 11.46
C VAL A 2 32.91 83.00 10.80
N ARG A 3 32.65 81.78 11.29
CA ARG A 3 31.78 81.30 12.42
C ARG A 3 30.26 81.48 12.25
N LEU A 4 29.50 80.36 12.28
CA LEU A 4 28.29 80.01 13.11
C LEU A 4 27.54 78.82 12.42
N ARG A 5 27.39 77.59 12.97
CA ARG A 5 26.68 77.02 14.16
C ARG A 5 25.16 76.81 14.00
N ALA A 6 24.74 75.52 14.04
CA ALA A 6 23.62 74.93 14.80
C ALA A 6 23.71 73.39 14.60
N VAL A 7 24.06 72.54 15.59
CA VAL A 7 23.38 72.13 16.85
C VAL A 7 22.07 71.36 16.62
N GLY A 8 22.12 70.06 16.90
CA GLY A 8 20.98 69.14 17.07
C GLY A 8 21.52 67.82 17.64
N SER A 9 21.93 67.84 18.91
CA SER A 9 21.17 67.40 20.08
C SER A 9 21.17 65.88 20.24
N TRP A 10 21.94 65.44 21.22
CA TRP A 10 22.07 64.06 21.70
C TRP A 10 20.79 63.61 22.40
N SER A 11 20.42 62.35 22.20
CA SER A 11 19.70 61.59 23.23
C SER A 11 20.09 60.12 23.14
N THR A 12 21.10 59.83 23.95
CA THR A 12 21.47 58.50 24.42
C THR A 12 20.30 57.97 25.26
N THR A 13 19.67 56.88 24.84
CA THR A 13 18.86 56.06 25.75
C THR A 13 19.38 54.65 25.69
N LEU A 14 20.18 54.33 26.71
CA LEU A 14 20.44 52.97 27.15
C LEU A 14 19.09 52.33 27.50
N PHE A 15 18.69 51.30 26.76
CA PHE A 15 17.78 50.29 27.28
C PHE A 15 18.60 49.04 27.58
N ILE A 16 18.96 48.90 28.86
CA ILE A 16 19.33 47.61 29.45
C ILE A 16 18.02 46.85 29.64
N ALA A 17 17.76 45.89 28.75
CA ALA A 17 16.78 44.85 28.99
C ALA A 17 17.54 43.56 29.31
N ALA A 18 17.60 43.24 30.60
CA ALA A 18 18.01 41.94 31.09
C ALA A 18 17.00 40.89 30.61
N ALA A 19 17.31 40.22 29.50
CA ALA A 19 16.60 39.02 29.10
C ALA A 19 17.11 37.86 29.95
N LEU A 20 16.33 37.55 30.97
CA LEU A 20 16.40 36.30 31.74
C LEU A 20 16.51 35.13 30.77
N SER A 21 17.61 34.39 30.90
CA SER A 21 17.86 33.11 30.27
C SER A 21 16.79 32.09 30.71
N PHE A 22 15.65 32.09 30.05
CA PHE A 22 14.76 30.94 30.03
C PHE A 22 15.26 29.99 28.95
N GLY A 23 15.99 28.96 29.40
CA GLY A 23 16.17 27.75 28.63
C GLY A 23 14.80 27.14 28.35
N LEU A 24 14.20 27.50 27.23
CA LEU A 24 13.25 26.61 26.59
C LEU A 24 14.08 25.45 26.06
N ALA A 25 14.14 24.38 26.85
CA ALA A 25 14.13 23.05 26.29
C ALA A 25 12.99 23.05 25.27
N ARG A 26 13.34 23.18 23.98
CA ARG A 26 12.43 22.86 22.89
C ARG A 26 12.10 21.40 23.12
N ALA A 27 11.00 21.16 23.81
CA ALA A 27 10.28 19.91 23.77
C ALA A 27 10.11 19.62 22.28
N GLN A 28 10.96 18.75 21.76
CA GLN A 28 10.69 18.07 20.53
C GLN A 28 9.38 17.35 20.84
N ALA A 29 8.28 17.91 20.34
CA ALA A 29 7.01 17.19 20.29
C ALA A 29 7.36 15.81 19.71
N PRO A 30 6.88 14.71 20.31
CA PRO A 30 7.14 13.40 19.78
C PRO A 30 6.74 13.44 18.30
N SER A 31 7.70 13.14 17.42
CA SER A 31 7.40 12.78 16.04
C SER A 31 6.19 11.88 16.12
N VAL A 32 5.07 12.30 15.54
CA VAL A 32 3.87 11.47 15.45
C VAL A 32 4.34 10.17 14.84
N ALA A 33 4.53 9.15 15.68
CA ALA A 33 4.55 7.79 15.23
C ALA A 33 3.22 7.69 14.49
N SER A 34 3.27 7.59 13.16
CA SER A 34 2.09 7.42 12.33
C SER A 34 1.37 6.22 12.89
N ASN A 35 0.39 6.46 13.76
CA ASN A 35 -0.53 5.43 14.17
C ASN A 35 -1.20 5.04 12.85
N LEU A 36 -0.81 3.87 12.33
CA LEU A 36 -1.33 3.20 11.14
C LEU A 36 -2.83 2.92 11.33
N THR A 37 -3.59 3.97 11.49
CA THR A 37 -5.05 3.99 11.59
C THR A 37 -5.57 4.19 10.18
N GLY A 38 -6.70 3.56 9.86
CA GLY A 38 -7.30 3.70 8.54
C GLY A 38 -7.55 5.17 8.16
N GLN A 39 -7.93 6.03 9.12
CA GLN A 39 -8.04 7.47 8.89
C GLN A 39 -6.71 8.15 8.54
N GLY A 40 -5.62 7.86 9.25
CA GLY A 40 -4.32 8.45 8.97
C GLY A 40 -3.84 8.08 7.57
N ILE A 41 -4.00 6.81 7.19
CA ILE A 41 -3.66 6.31 5.85
C ILE A 41 -4.52 6.97 4.78
N ALA A 42 -5.83 7.11 5.01
CA ALA A 42 -6.72 7.76 4.05
C ALA A 42 -6.37 9.24 3.81
N LEU A 43 -5.94 9.95 4.86
CA LEU A 43 -5.51 11.34 4.73
C LEU A 43 -4.21 11.44 3.91
N GLN A 44 -3.21 10.64 4.25
CA GLN A 44 -1.93 10.65 3.54
C GLN A 44 -2.08 10.22 2.08
N LEU A 45 -2.88 9.19 1.81
CA LEU A 45 -3.17 8.76 0.45
C LEU A 45 -3.91 9.86 -0.34
N GLY A 46 -4.88 10.52 0.28
CA GLY A 46 -5.58 11.66 -0.33
C GLY A 46 -4.63 12.80 -0.72
N GLU A 47 -3.68 13.13 0.14
CA GLU A 47 -2.65 14.14 -0.13
C GLU A 47 -1.75 13.72 -1.30
N SER A 48 -1.28 12.47 -1.32
CA SER A 48 -0.45 11.95 -2.42
C SER A 48 -1.18 11.87 -3.77
N LEU A 49 -2.49 11.58 -3.78
CA LEU A 49 -3.31 11.62 -4.99
C LEU A 49 -3.48 13.05 -5.50
N GLN A 50 -3.59 14.02 -4.59
CA GLN A 50 -3.68 15.44 -4.92
C GLN A 50 -2.34 16.00 -5.42
N SER A 51 -1.21 15.59 -4.83
CA SER A 51 0.12 15.95 -5.31
C SER A 51 0.35 15.39 -6.71
N LEU A 52 -0.05 14.14 -6.96
CA LEU A 52 0.00 13.52 -8.28
C LEU A 52 -0.89 14.25 -9.29
N GLN A 53 -2.11 14.63 -8.90
CA GLN A 53 -3.01 15.39 -9.78
C GLN A 53 -2.37 16.72 -10.19
N THR A 54 -1.76 17.42 -9.24
CA THR A 54 -1.11 18.71 -9.48
C THR A 54 0.11 18.57 -10.37
N ALA A 55 0.97 17.57 -10.11
CA ALA A 55 2.16 17.31 -10.91
C ALA A 55 1.83 16.94 -12.36
N ILE A 56 0.82 16.08 -12.56
CA ILE A 56 0.33 15.73 -13.89
C ILE A 56 -0.29 16.93 -14.61
N GLY A 57 -1.00 17.81 -13.90
CA GLY A 57 -1.59 19.01 -14.47
C GLY A 57 -0.55 20.06 -14.88
N ALA A 58 0.60 20.10 -14.19
CA ALA A 58 1.72 20.99 -14.51
C ALA A 58 2.58 20.48 -15.68
N LEU A 59 2.51 19.19 -16.00
CA LEU A 59 3.28 18.59 -17.08
C LEU A 59 2.69 18.97 -18.45
N ASP A 60 3.48 19.67 -19.27
CA ASP A 60 3.13 19.96 -20.66
C ASP A 60 3.93 19.07 -21.62
N PRO A 61 3.33 17.98 -22.14
CA PRO A 61 4.03 17.04 -23.02
C PRO A 61 4.54 17.69 -24.33
N SER A 62 3.99 18.84 -24.71
CA SER A 62 4.39 19.57 -25.92
C SER A 62 5.79 20.16 -25.78
N GLN A 63 6.13 20.64 -24.58
CA GLN A 63 7.39 21.31 -24.27
C GLN A 63 8.55 20.34 -23.98
N LEU A 64 8.23 19.07 -23.73
CA LEU A 64 9.24 18.06 -23.43
C LEU A 64 10.07 17.68 -24.66
N HIS A 65 11.37 17.46 -24.47
CA HIS A 65 12.28 16.95 -25.49
C HIS A 65 12.24 15.41 -25.62
N VAL A 66 11.04 14.85 -25.78
CA VAL A 66 10.83 13.40 -26.01
C VAL A 66 10.31 13.11 -27.43
N PRO A 67 10.55 11.92 -28.00
CA PRO A 67 10.02 11.50 -29.30
C PRO A 67 8.50 11.67 -29.43
N THR A 68 7.98 11.92 -30.64
CA THR A 68 6.55 12.17 -30.88
C THR A 68 5.65 11.03 -30.39
N GLY A 69 6.06 9.76 -30.55
CA GLY A 69 5.29 8.62 -30.04
C GLY A 69 5.21 8.59 -28.52
N GLU A 70 6.28 9.00 -27.85
CA GLU A 70 6.35 9.13 -26.39
C GLU A 70 5.51 10.31 -25.88
N LYS A 71 5.49 11.45 -26.60
CA LYS A 71 4.58 12.58 -26.31
C LYS A 71 3.11 12.18 -26.37
N GLN A 72 2.73 11.39 -27.38
CA GLN A 72 1.36 10.91 -27.51
C GLN A 72 1.00 9.97 -26.35
N ALA A 73 1.87 9.01 -26.03
CA ALA A 73 1.67 8.10 -24.92
C ALA A 73 1.54 8.83 -23.58
N LEU A 74 2.34 9.90 -23.38
CA LEU A 74 2.27 10.75 -22.19
C LEU A 74 0.96 11.54 -22.13
N THR A 75 0.50 12.11 -23.24
CA THR A 75 -0.79 12.80 -23.35
C THR A 75 -1.96 11.87 -23.01
N ASP A 76 -1.95 10.65 -23.55
CA ASP A 76 -3.00 9.65 -23.31
C ASP A 76 -2.97 9.15 -21.84
N GLY A 77 -1.77 9.01 -21.27
CA GLY A 77 -1.55 8.69 -19.87
C GLY A 77 -2.07 9.78 -18.95
N GLN A 78 -1.72 11.05 -19.22
CA GLN A 78 -2.20 12.23 -18.50
C GLN A 78 -3.73 12.31 -18.51
N ALA A 79 -4.37 12.15 -19.68
CA ALA A 79 -5.83 12.15 -19.78
C ALA A 79 -6.48 11.02 -18.97
N SER A 80 -5.88 9.83 -19.00
CA SER A 80 -6.37 8.66 -18.24
C SER A 80 -6.24 8.85 -16.74
N LEU A 81 -5.09 9.36 -16.28
CA LEU A 81 -4.83 9.68 -14.87
C LEU A 81 -5.78 10.77 -14.38
N MET A 82 -5.92 11.88 -15.11
CA MET A 82 -6.84 12.97 -14.76
C MET A 82 -8.28 12.47 -14.63
N ARG A 83 -8.75 11.64 -15.55
CA ARG A 83 -10.09 11.04 -15.47
C ARG A 83 -10.25 10.18 -14.22
N ASN A 84 -9.29 9.30 -13.93
CA ASN A 84 -9.38 8.40 -12.77
C ASN A 84 -9.31 9.18 -11.44
N LEU A 85 -8.35 10.10 -11.32
CA LEU A 85 -8.14 10.95 -10.15
C LEU A 85 -9.35 11.85 -9.84
N THR A 86 -10.08 12.32 -10.87
CA THR A 86 -11.25 13.19 -10.69
C THR A 86 -12.56 12.43 -10.52
N GLN A 87 -12.72 11.27 -11.15
CA GLN A 87 -14.01 10.57 -11.19
C GLN A 87 -14.11 9.37 -10.24
N ALA A 88 -13.03 8.60 -10.05
CA ALA A 88 -13.06 7.36 -9.28
C ALA A 88 -12.50 7.55 -7.86
N MET A 89 -11.31 8.15 -7.76
CA MET A 89 -10.57 8.25 -6.50
C MET A 89 -11.33 8.96 -5.36
N PRO A 90 -12.03 10.09 -5.58
CA PRO A 90 -12.70 10.80 -4.49
C PRO A 90 -13.79 9.95 -3.81
N GLY A 91 -14.54 9.18 -4.61
CA GLY A 91 -15.58 8.29 -4.11
C GLY A 91 -15.04 7.10 -3.32
N LEU A 92 -13.97 6.47 -3.81
CA LEU A 92 -13.31 5.35 -3.12
C LEU A 92 -12.66 5.81 -1.80
N LEU A 93 -12.01 6.97 -1.82
CA LEU A 93 -11.41 7.55 -0.63
C LEU A 93 -12.49 7.92 0.40
N GLN A 94 -13.62 8.48 -0.04
CA GLN A 94 -14.75 8.76 0.85
C GLN A 94 -15.35 7.48 1.44
N ALA A 95 -15.52 6.42 0.64
CA ALA A 95 -16.02 5.13 1.11
C ALA A 95 -15.12 4.53 2.18
N PHE A 96 -13.79 4.56 1.97
CA PHE A 96 -12.83 4.08 2.97
C PHE A 96 -12.80 4.98 4.22
N ARG A 97 -12.87 6.31 4.07
CA ARG A 97 -12.93 7.24 5.20
C ARG A 97 -14.19 7.07 6.06
N ALA A 98 -15.30 6.70 5.44
CA ALA A 98 -16.58 6.48 6.12
C ALA A 98 -16.60 5.16 6.91
N ALA A 99 -15.81 4.16 6.48
CA ALA A 99 -15.72 2.85 7.12
C ALA A 99 -14.26 2.35 7.05
N PRO A 100 -13.36 2.87 7.89
CA PRO A 100 -11.93 2.57 7.83
C PRO A 100 -11.64 1.10 8.19
N GLU A 101 -12.47 0.45 9.00
CA GLU A 101 -12.38 -0.99 9.30
C GLU A 101 -12.88 -1.90 8.16
N ASN A 102 -13.54 -1.35 7.14
CA ASN A 102 -14.05 -2.16 6.04
C ASN A 102 -12.92 -2.52 5.06
N LEU A 103 -12.39 -3.74 5.21
CA LEU A 103 -11.34 -4.28 4.35
C LEU A 103 -11.73 -4.29 2.87
N GLY A 104 -13.00 -4.54 2.53
CA GLY A 104 -13.46 -4.53 1.14
C GLY A 104 -13.34 -3.14 0.49
N ALA A 105 -13.62 -2.07 1.24
CA ALA A 105 -13.40 -0.70 0.79
C ALA A 105 -11.91 -0.38 0.64
N ALA A 106 -11.08 -0.82 1.59
CA ALA A 106 -9.64 -0.66 1.55
C ALA A 106 -9.00 -1.36 0.34
N PHE A 107 -9.36 -2.61 0.06
CA PHE A 107 -8.85 -3.37 -1.09
C PHE A 107 -9.21 -2.73 -2.43
N ARG A 108 -10.45 -2.25 -2.59
CA ARG A 108 -10.86 -1.55 -3.83
C ARG A 108 -10.07 -0.26 -4.03
N LEU A 109 -9.92 0.52 -2.96
CA LEU A 109 -9.10 1.73 -2.99
C LEU A 109 -7.65 1.42 -3.36
N TYR A 110 -7.05 0.39 -2.75
CA TYR A 110 -5.70 -0.06 -3.06
C TYR A 110 -5.56 -0.45 -4.53
N GLN A 111 -6.46 -1.30 -5.06
CA GLN A 111 -6.40 -1.77 -6.44
C GLN A 111 -6.50 -0.63 -7.46
N ASP A 112 -7.47 0.27 -7.29
CA ASP A 112 -7.66 1.36 -8.25
C ASP A 112 -6.54 2.41 -8.13
N ALA A 113 -6.03 2.68 -6.93
CA ALA A 113 -4.88 3.55 -6.74
C ALA A 113 -3.57 2.93 -7.27
N ASP A 114 -3.40 1.60 -7.19
CA ASP A 114 -2.28 0.90 -7.82
C ASP A 114 -2.32 0.99 -9.35
N ALA A 115 -3.52 0.90 -9.94
CA ALA A 115 -3.70 1.14 -11.38
C ALA A 115 -3.32 2.57 -11.77
N VAL A 116 -3.65 3.57 -10.94
CA VAL A 116 -3.21 4.96 -11.12
C VAL A 116 -1.68 5.04 -11.00
N LEU A 117 -1.09 4.42 -10.00
CA LEU A 117 0.37 4.39 -9.79
C LEU A 117 1.09 3.78 -11.01
N ALA A 118 0.60 2.67 -11.56
CA ALA A 118 1.20 2.02 -12.71
C ALA A 118 1.23 2.93 -13.95
N VAL A 119 0.14 3.67 -14.20
CA VAL A 119 0.09 4.63 -15.32
C VAL A 119 0.99 5.84 -15.04
N ALA A 120 1.05 6.32 -13.80
CA ALA A 120 1.95 7.41 -13.39
C ALA A 120 3.42 7.02 -13.55
N GLN A 121 3.81 5.82 -13.11
CA GLN A 121 5.17 5.28 -13.28
C GLN A 121 5.54 5.14 -14.75
N ARG A 122 4.64 4.62 -15.60
CA ARG A 122 4.86 4.56 -17.04
C ARG A 122 5.07 5.94 -17.64
N SER A 123 4.27 6.92 -17.22
CA SER A 123 4.37 8.31 -17.67
C SER A 123 5.70 8.94 -17.25
N ALA A 124 6.12 8.71 -16.00
CA ALA A 124 7.38 9.20 -15.45
C ALA A 124 8.62 8.54 -16.08
N ALA A 125 8.51 7.27 -16.50
CA ALA A 125 9.62 6.51 -17.10
C ALA A 125 10.03 7.02 -18.50
N VAL A 126 9.11 7.69 -19.19
CA VAL A 126 9.35 8.31 -20.51
C VAL A 126 10.08 9.65 -20.36
N LEU A 127 10.03 10.26 -19.18
CA LEU A 127 10.65 11.55 -18.94
C LEU A 127 12.18 11.41 -18.78
N PRO A 128 12.97 12.30 -19.39
CA PRO A 128 14.44 12.26 -19.30
C PRO A 128 14.91 12.48 -17.86
N ALA A 129 15.83 11.64 -17.38
CA ALA A 129 16.33 11.69 -16.00
C ALA A 129 17.31 12.86 -15.71
N LYS A 130 17.66 13.67 -16.72
CA LYS A 130 18.77 14.63 -16.68
C LYS A 130 18.39 16.05 -17.10
N ASP A 131 17.11 16.31 -17.34
CA ASP A 131 16.59 17.68 -17.46
C ASP A 131 16.24 18.14 -16.05
N ASP A 132 17.25 18.59 -15.30
CA ASP A 132 17.07 19.19 -13.97
C ASP A 132 16.27 20.52 -14.03
N ASP A 133 16.09 21.07 -15.23
CA ASP A 133 15.29 22.28 -15.48
C ASP A 133 13.80 21.98 -15.78
N ASP A 134 13.40 20.70 -15.91
CA ASP A 134 12.00 20.30 -16.09
C ASP A 134 11.33 20.05 -14.72
N ASP A 135 10.93 21.16 -14.07
CA ASP A 135 10.19 21.15 -12.79
C ASP A 135 8.98 20.20 -12.82
N GLY A 136 8.32 20.06 -13.97
CA GLY A 136 7.16 19.19 -14.16
C GLY A 136 7.52 17.71 -14.03
N GLY A 137 8.61 17.27 -14.65
CA GLY A 137 9.06 15.88 -14.56
C GLY A 137 9.60 15.50 -13.19
N VAL A 138 10.27 16.43 -12.49
CA VAL A 138 10.69 16.23 -11.10
C VAL A 138 9.49 16.12 -10.17
N ALA A 139 8.50 17.01 -10.33
CA ALA A 139 7.26 16.96 -9.56
C ALA A 139 6.49 15.65 -9.78
N LEU A 140 6.39 15.17 -11.03
CA LEU A 140 5.69 13.92 -11.33
C LEU A 140 6.34 12.71 -10.66
N ARG A 141 7.67 12.60 -10.71
CA ARG A 141 8.40 11.50 -10.07
C ARG A 141 8.22 11.53 -8.56
N SER A 142 8.37 12.71 -7.95
CA SER A 142 8.21 12.89 -6.51
C SER A 142 6.80 12.50 -6.05
N ALA A 143 5.77 12.98 -6.72
CA ALA A 143 4.38 12.63 -6.41
C ALA A 143 4.08 11.14 -6.65
N THR A 144 4.68 10.53 -7.68
CA THR A 144 4.56 9.09 -7.94
C THR A 144 5.19 8.27 -6.81
N ASP A 145 6.34 8.70 -6.29
CA ASP A 145 6.99 8.05 -5.14
C ASP A 145 6.22 8.23 -3.84
N GLU A 146 5.64 9.41 -3.60
CA GLU A 146 4.73 9.65 -2.45
C GLU A 146 3.49 8.76 -2.49
N LEU A 147 2.88 8.61 -3.67
CA LEU A 147 1.74 7.71 -3.86
C LEU A 147 2.13 6.26 -3.61
N ARG A 148 3.28 5.82 -4.12
CA ARG A 148 3.81 4.47 -3.86
C ARG A 148 3.98 4.20 -2.38
N GLN A 149 4.61 5.11 -1.64
CA GLN A 149 4.80 4.96 -0.19
C GLN A 149 3.46 4.92 0.56
N SER A 150 2.49 5.74 0.15
CA SER A 150 1.16 5.75 0.75
C SER A 150 0.39 4.46 0.45
N LEU A 151 0.56 3.89 -0.75
CA LEU A 151 -0.01 2.59 -1.10
C LEU A 151 0.66 1.44 -0.36
N ASP A 152 1.98 1.49 -0.15
CA ASP A 152 2.69 0.48 0.65
C ASP A 152 2.16 0.47 2.10
N GLN A 153 1.88 1.65 2.67
CA GLN A 153 1.25 1.76 3.99
C GLN A 153 -0.17 1.20 4.03
N LEU A 154 -0.98 1.48 3.00
CA LEU A 154 -2.33 0.91 2.88
C LEU A 154 -2.27 -0.62 2.73
N GLY A 155 -1.37 -1.14 1.88
CA GLY A 155 -1.16 -2.56 1.69
C GLY A 155 -0.74 -3.26 2.97
N SER A 156 0.21 -2.69 3.72
CA SER A 156 0.62 -3.20 5.03
C SER A 156 -0.53 -3.19 6.04
N TRP A 157 -1.34 -2.13 6.06
CA TRP A 157 -2.52 -2.05 6.93
C TRP A 157 -3.55 -3.13 6.59
N ILE A 158 -3.82 -3.35 5.30
CA ILE A 158 -4.71 -4.40 4.80
C ILE A 158 -4.20 -5.79 5.20
N GLU A 159 -2.91 -6.06 5.08
CA GLU A 159 -2.32 -7.35 5.44
C GLU A 159 -2.50 -7.65 6.93
N VAL A 160 -2.22 -6.66 7.80
CA VAL A 160 -2.36 -6.81 9.25
C VAL A 160 -3.82 -6.99 9.65
N HIS A 161 -4.73 -6.13 9.15
CA HIS A 161 -6.14 -6.15 9.54
C HIS A 161 -6.89 -7.31 8.89
N GLY A 162 -6.54 -7.68 7.65
CA GLY A 162 -7.09 -8.85 6.97
C GLY A 162 -6.70 -10.15 7.67
N SER A 163 -5.46 -10.27 8.14
CA SER A 163 -5.02 -11.42 8.93
C SER A 163 -5.72 -11.48 10.29
N ALA A 164 -5.94 -10.34 10.95
CA ALA A 164 -6.65 -10.26 12.22
C ALA A 164 -8.15 -10.61 12.08
N ASP A 165 -8.82 -10.06 11.06
CA ASP A 165 -10.21 -10.34 10.74
C ASP A 165 -10.42 -11.84 10.42
N TYR A 166 -9.52 -12.40 9.60
CA TYR A 166 -9.50 -13.83 9.32
C TYR A 166 -9.33 -14.68 10.58
N ALA A 167 -8.40 -14.33 11.48
CA ALA A 167 -8.20 -15.04 12.74
C ALA A 167 -9.40 -14.95 13.69
N ALA A 168 -10.09 -13.81 13.73
CA ALA A 168 -11.29 -13.60 14.53
C ALA A 168 -12.49 -14.43 14.03
N HIS A 169 -12.62 -14.57 12.71
CA HIS A 169 -13.70 -15.34 12.08
C HIS A 169 -13.39 -16.84 11.91
N HIS A 170 -12.11 -17.24 12.00
CA HIS A 170 -11.67 -18.63 11.96
C HIS A 170 -10.74 -18.98 13.13
N PRO A 171 -11.23 -18.95 14.39
CA PRO A 171 -10.40 -19.20 15.58
C PRO A 171 -9.77 -20.60 15.60
N SER A 172 -10.40 -21.58 14.94
CA SER A 172 -9.86 -22.94 14.79
C SER A 172 -8.68 -23.04 13.81
N ALA A 173 -8.51 -22.08 12.90
CA ALA A 173 -7.36 -22.04 11.98
C ALA A 173 -6.09 -21.54 12.70
N SER A 174 -6.24 -20.61 13.65
CA SER A 174 -5.11 -20.08 14.45
C SER A 174 -4.55 -21.11 15.44
N THR A 175 -5.32 -22.13 15.83
CA THR A 175 -4.85 -23.20 16.73
C THR A 175 -3.93 -24.22 16.03
N HIS A 176 -3.94 -24.28 14.69
CA HIS A 176 -3.17 -25.27 13.94
C HIS A 176 -1.66 -24.96 13.82
N LEU A 177 -1.23 -23.74 14.19
CA LEU A 177 0.20 -23.37 14.23
C LEU A 177 0.87 -23.64 15.58
N ALA A 178 0.10 -24.06 16.60
CA ALA A 178 0.61 -24.37 17.94
C ALA A 178 0.41 -25.84 18.33
N VAL A 179 0.37 -26.76 17.36
CA VAL A 179 0.49 -28.20 17.67
C VAL A 179 1.99 -28.54 17.75
N PRO A 180 2.54 -28.89 18.92
CA PRO A 180 3.88 -29.48 18.98
C PRO A 180 3.86 -30.73 18.10
N ARG A 181 4.72 -30.71 17.07
CA ARG A 181 4.93 -31.80 16.11
C ARG A 181 5.04 -33.12 16.90
N PRO A 182 4.12 -34.09 16.74
CA PRO A 182 4.30 -35.39 17.35
C PRO A 182 5.57 -36.03 16.76
N SER A 183 6.36 -36.60 17.66
CA SER A 183 7.56 -37.44 17.40
C SER A 183 7.36 -38.33 16.16
N PRO A 184 8.40 -38.57 15.33
CA PRO A 184 8.24 -39.22 14.03
C PRO A 184 7.60 -40.60 14.18
N ALA A 185 6.46 -40.78 13.51
CA ALA A 185 5.79 -42.07 13.40
C ALA A 185 6.72 -43.09 12.72
N PRO A 186 6.70 -44.37 13.13
CA PRO A 186 7.54 -45.41 12.54
C PRO A 186 7.28 -45.52 11.02
N PRO A 187 8.32 -45.88 10.24
CA PRO A 187 8.24 -45.87 8.79
C PRO A 187 7.11 -46.77 8.28
N PRO A 188 6.31 -46.31 7.29
CA PRO A 188 5.16 -47.05 6.81
C PRO A 188 5.59 -48.36 6.16
N ALA A 189 4.88 -49.45 6.51
CA ALA A 189 5.03 -50.74 5.85
C ALA A 189 4.71 -50.60 4.35
N THR A 190 5.60 -51.12 3.52
CA THR A 190 5.48 -51.14 2.07
C THR A 190 4.22 -51.90 1.63
N LEU A 191 3.22 -51.16 1.14
CA LEU A 191 2.14 -51.74 0.34
C LEU A 191 2.68 -51.96 -1.07
N VAL A 192 3.06 -53.20 -1.34
CA VAL A 192 3.36 -53.68 -2.70
C VAL A 192 2.04 -53.69 -3.49
N ILE A 193 1.86 -52.72 -4.37
CA ILE A 193 0.77 -52.69 -5.33
C ILE A 193 1.26 -53.46 -6.57
N GLN A 194 0.72 -54.66 -6.76
CA GLN A 194 1.05 -55.53 -7.87
C GLN A 194 0.15 -55.18 -9.07
N ASP A 195 0.73 -54.53 -10.09
CA ASP A 195 0.14 -54.31 -11.41
C ASP A 195 0.09 -55.63 -12.21
N ALA A 196 -0.83 -55.71 -13.17
CA ALA A 196 -1.36 -56.93 -13.74
C ALA A 196 -0.41 -57.70 -14.68
N ASN A 197 -0.70 -59.00 -14.84
CA ASN A 197 -0.33 -59.90 -15.94
C ASN A 197 0.97 -60.73 -15.76
N THR A 198 0.83 -62.01 -15.36
CA THR A 198 1.60 -63.19 -15.82
C THR A 198 1.17 -64.47 -15.06
N THR A 199 1.44 -65.62 -15.68
CA THR A 199 0.69 -66.89 -15.68
C THR A 199 1.02 -67.90 -14.56
N ALA A 200 0.01 -68.71 -14.15
CA ALA A 200 0.07 -70.05 -13.50
C ALA A 200 0.64 -70.15 -12.04
N LYS A 201 0.20 -70.99 -11.08
CA LYS A 201 -0.69 -72.18 -10.96
C LYS A 201 -0.98 -72.41 -9.43
N PRO A 202 -1.77 -73.42 -9.00
CA PRO A 202 -2.81 -73.33 -7.95
C PRO A 202 -2.31 -73.64 -6.53
N VAL A 203 -3.14 -73.40 -5.48
CA VAL A 203 -3.36 -74.34 -4.34
C VAL A 203 -4.47 -73.88 -3.36
N LYS A 204 -5.49 -74.76 -3.25
CA LYS A 204 -6.36 -75.17 -2.12
C LYS A 204 -7.38 -74.22 -1.42
N LYS A 205 -8.64 -74.40 -1.87
CA LYS A 205 -9.91 -74.75 -1.15
C LYS A 205 -10.18 -74.27 0.31
N LEU A 206 -11.23 -73.42 0.43
CA LEU A 206 -12.48 -73.46 1.26
C LEU A 206 -12.46 -73.99 2.73
N PRO A 207 -13.38 -73.55 3.64
CA PRO A 207 -14.78 -73.21 3.35
C PRO A 207 -15.43 -72.01 4.05
N ALA A 208 -16.57 -71.66 3.46
CA ALA A 208 -17.52 -70.63 3.82
C ALA A 208 -18.24 -70.81 5.16
N LYS A 209 -18.79 -69.71 5.70
CA LYS A 209 -20.12 -69.76 6.32
C LYS A 209 -21.01 -68.63 5.81
N LYS A 210 -22.27 -69.02 5.62
CA LYS A 210 -23.32 -68.43 4.78
C LYS A 210 -24.05 -67.25 5.46
N LYS A 211 -24.51 -66.34 4.60
CA LYS A 211 -25.80 -65.62 4.49
C LYS A 211 -26.63 -65.33 5.76
N GLN A 212 -27.16 -64.11 5.85
CA GLN A 212 -28.62 -63.84 5.84
C GLN A 212 -28.95 -62.43 5.27
N PRO A 213 -30.20 -62.20 4.78
CA PRO A 213 -30.54 -61.32 3.65
C PRO A 213 -31.13 -59.95 4.05
N PRO A 214 -31.42 -59.06 3.07
CA PRO A 214 -31.86 -57.68 3.28
C PRO A 214 -33.37 -57.59 3.51
N VAL A 215 -33.83 -56.58 4.26
CA VAL A 215 -35.21 -56.11 4.19
C VAL A 215 -35.23 -54.58 4.14
N ILE A 216 -35.66 -54.09 2.97
CA ILE A 216 -36.16 -52.74 2.72
C ILE A 216 -37.69 -52.89 2.64
N PRO A 217 -38.48 -51.96 3.20
CA PRO A 217 -39.77 -51.64 2.61
C PRO A 217 -39.80 -50.19 2.11
N HIS A 218 -40.11 -50.06 0.83
CA HIS A 218 -40.67 -48.86 0.24
C HIS A 218 -42.16 -48.75 0.61
N ARG A 219 -42.60 -47.49 0.78
CA ARG A 219 -43.97 -46.96 0.77
C ARG A 219 -44.65 -46.78 2.12
#